data_AF-A0A381N6C4-F1
#
_entry.id   AF-A0A381N6C4-F1
#
_cell.length_a   1.000
_cell.length_b   1.000
_cell.length_c   1.000
_cell.angle_alpha   90.00
_cell.angle_beta   90.00
_cell.angle_gamma   90.00
#
_symmetry.space_group_name_H-M   'P 1'
#
loop_
_entity.id
_entity.type
_entity.pdbx_description
1 polymer ?
#
loop_
_entity_poly.entity_id
_entity_poly.type
_entity_poly.pdbx_seq_one_letter_code
_entity_poly.pdbx_strand_id
1 'polypeptide(L)'
;DLFMLLPTDSTVQEFPPGLTGAIPTEALFEITMKSQIPLPIRMKLDFKGYNSLGELTYVSINVDTLARIPDDAMPWDTALTIIGLDKHGTRITIYDSVDDTLPSYDVLTPPCDTCASIIGLLGSNPVQLVIDPEVKVEGRGALVEGKAIQGGFIVTIPFALQLEPMTFIGGVGSEIDFGEYDTRYKIRNSLIHSDMVTTITNSFPFGAELSVLMSNLETFPVGKTPELLKNYVDTLSTLGLADSTTDSVYIVARCSDLNLDSSEIYIFNVMSDYSECVDRLPYLVKTNGTGTDTVVAYVDTLFKFLLPSPEELYGADDTLGYPEGMVAVPGSGTYYSTIDTNKIFLMTKYGSVPYVMPRFHIPGTGGTGVFLSKEDYLEINSFITFRLSSGGISGSADDVLVITYPNGGQTFYTGQTDSIVWESFGGGVGSVDLYYANEESDPDSIDVNVESDWTSIASGITNVEGENTYAWTPSGLAVTDSLRLRIVSSDGKARDMNGWYIKISNPAGTAAPRFTTVRPRLVKR
;
A
#
# COMPACT_ATOMS: atom_id res chain seq x y z
N ASP A 1 63.96 -1.22 4.00
CA ASP A 1 62.71 -1.12 3.22
C ASP A 1 61.88 0.00 3.79
N LEU A 2 61.49 0.96 2.95
CA LEU A 2 60.65 2.08 3.36
C LEU A 2 59.20 1.64 3.17
N PHE A 3 58.45 1.58 4.27
CA PHE A 3 57.02 1.35 4.26
C PHE A 3 56.34 2.69 4.56
N MET A 4 55.60 3.22 3.61
CA MET A 4 54.90 4.48 3.74
C MET A 4 53.41 4.26 3.48
N LEU A 5 52.58 4.71 4.41
CA LEU A 5 51.14 4.82 4.20
C LEU A 5 50.87 6.17 3.55
N LEU A 6 50.12 6.15 2.45
CA LEU A 6 49.61 7.31 1.74
C LEU A 6 48.09 7.33 1.98
N PRO A 7 47.61 8.03 3.03
CA PRO A 7 46.18 8.17 3.24
C PRO A 7 45.59 8.97 2.08
N THR A 8 44.44 8.51 1.58
CA THR A 8 43.68 9.16 0.53
C THR A 8 42.29 9.48 1.07
N ASP A 9 41.71 10.58 0.60
CA ASP A 9 40.40 11.01 1.05
C ASP A 9 39.30 10.05 0.53
N SER A 10 38.26 9.90 1.35
CA SER A 10 37.06 9.15 1.00
C SER A 10 36.33 9.77 -0.19
N THR A 11 35.84 8.92 -1.09
CA THR A 11 34.94 9.35 -2.17
C THR A 11 33.51 8.97 -1.80
N VAL A 12 32.58 9.93 -1.90
CA VAL A 12 31.16 9.72 -1.61
C VAL A 12 30.36 9.86 -2.90
N GLN A 13 29.53 8.88 -3.20
CA GLN A 13 28.67 8.85 -4.37
C GLN A 13 27.22 8.58 -3.95
N GLU A 14 26.29 9.40 -4.44
CA GLU A 14 24.86 9.13 -4.31
C GLU A 14 24.41 8.19 -5.42
N PHE A 15 23.54 7.25 -5.06
CA PHE A 15 22.89 6.34 -5.98
C PHE A 15 21.40 6.70 -6.06
N PRO A 16 20.79 6.60 -7.25
CA PRO A 16 19.34 6.68 -7.33
C PRO A 16 18.74 5.54 -6.49
N PRO A 17 17.64 5.78 -5.77
CA PRO A 17 16.94 4.72 -5.05
C PRO A 17 16.53 3.63 -6.04
N GLY A 18 17.03 2.41 -5.84
CA GLY A 18 16.69 1.25 -6.64
C GLY A 18 15.40 0.58 -6.19
N LEU A 19 15.03 -0.51 -6.87
CA LEU A 19 13.91 -1.37 -6.47
C LEU A 19 14.34 -2.21 -5.27
N THR A 20 13.83 -1.88 -4.07
CA THR A 20 14.04 -2.72 -2.88
C THR A 20 13.60 -4.15 -3.16
N GLY A 21 14.49 -5.12 -2.93
CA GLY A 21 14.26 -6.52 -3.27
C GLY A 21 14.72 -6.93 -4.67
N ALA A 22 15.37 -6.06 -5.45
CA ALA A 22 16.03 -6.43 -6.71
C ALA A 22 17.55 -6.46 -6.55
N ILE A 23 18.16 -7.63 -6.77
CA ILE A 23 19.60 -7.84 -6.69
C ILE A 23 20.17 -7.87 -8.11
N PRO A 24 21.09 -6.97 -8.49
CA PRO A 24 21.67 -6.97 -9.83
C PRO A 24 22.78 -8.02 -9.95
N THR A 25 22.46 -9.19 -10.50
CA THR A 25 23.35 -10.37 -10.48
C THR A 25 24.56 -10.24 -11.39
N GLU A 26 24.46 -9.43 -12.45
CA GLU A 26 25.54 -9.18 -13.42
C GLU A 26 26.14 -7.77 -13.29
N ALA A 27 26.01 -7.13 -12.12
CA ALA A 27 26.62 -5.83 -11.90
C ALA A 27 28.15 -5.90 -11.99
N LEU A 28 28.73 -4.90 -12.63
CA LEU A 28 30.18 -4.75 -12.81
C LEU A 28 30.63 -3.39 -12.27
N PHE A 29 31.59 -3.42 -11.36
CA PHE A 29 32.25 -2.22 -10.84
C PHE A 29 33.71 -2.23 -11.29
N GLU A 30 34.09 -1.29 -12.15
CA GLU A 30 35.45 -1.18 -12.68
C GLU A 30 36.14 0.06 -12.14
N ILE A 31 37.29 -0.13 -11.50
CA ILE A 31 38.18 0.95 -11.09
C ILE A 31 39.38 0.95 -12.03
N THR A 32 39.58 2.07 -12.70
CA THR A 32 40.72 2.32 -13.58
C THR A 32 41.73 3.21 -12.88
N MET A 33 42.95 2.71 -12.71
CA MET A 33 44.07 3.44 -12.13
C MET A 33 45.16 3.65 -13.18
N LYS A 34 45.61 4.88 -13.35
CA LYS A 34 46.72 5.26 -14.21
C LYS A 34 47.87 5.74 -13.34
N SER A 35 49.04 5.13 -13.48
CA SER A 35 50.22 5.44 -12.68
C SER A 35 51.36 5.91 -13.57
N GLN A 36 51.96 7.04 -13.20
CA GLN A 36 53.18 7.56 -13.82
C GLN A 36 54.37 7.52 -12.88
N ILE A 37 54.27 6.75 -11.80
CA ILE A 37 55.27 6.70 -10.73
C ILE A 37 55.93 5.32 -10.73
N PRO A 38 57.27 5.23 -10.70
CA PRO A 38 58.01 3.97 -10.62
C PRO A 38 58.07 3.47 -9.17
N LEU A 39 56.93 3.41 -8.47
CA LEU A 39 56.83 2.91 -7.09
C LEU A 39 55.97 1.64 -7.04
N PRO A 40 56.38 0.61 -6.27
CA PRO A 40 55.53 -0.52 -5.95
C PRO A 40 54.46 -0.10 -4.94
N ILE A 41 53.20 -0.15 -5.36
CA ILE A 41 52.07 0.31 -4.57
C ILE A 41 51.10 -0.85 -4.34
N ARG A 42 50.67 -0.98 -3.08
CA ARG A 42 49.53 -1.77 -2.67
C ARG A 42 48.39 -0.86 -2.28
N MET A 43 47.17 -1.32 -2.49
CA MET A 43 45.98 -0.54 -2.16
C MET A 43 44.96 -1.44 -1.48
N LYS A 44 44.29 -0.90 -0.47
CA LYS A 44 43.10 -1.47 0.13
C LYS A 44 41.94 -0.53 -0.16
N LEU A 45 40.81 -1.08 -0.61
CA LEU A 45 39.62 -0.35 -0.96
C LEU A 45 38.47 -0.83 -0.08
N ASP A 46 37.97 0.06 0.76
CA ASP A 46 36.90 -0.20 1.69
C ASP A 46 35.61 0.49 1.20
N PHE A 47 34.61 -0.30 0.84
CA PHE A 47 33.31 0.15 0.35
C PHE A 47 32.28 0.09 1.47
N LYS A 48 31.57 1.19 1.70
CA LYS A 48 30.49 1.32 2.69
C LYS A 48 29.24 1.82 1.98
N GLY A 49 28.24 0.95 1.82
CA GLY A 49 26.92 1.30 1.29
C GLY A 49 25.92 1.56 2.42
N TYR A 50 25.22 2.69 2.37
CA TYR A 50 24.14 3.03 3.30
C TYR A 50 22.80 3.00 2.56
N ASN A 51 21.84 2.20 3.04
CA ASN A 51 20.49 2.16 2.47
C ASN A 51 19.62 3.33 2.96
N SER A 52 18.38 3.44 2.48
CA SER A 52 17.44 4.51 2.88
C SER A 52 17.09 4.54 4.37
N LEU A 53 17.33 3.43 5.09
CA LEU A 53 17.15 3.32 6.54
C LEU A 53 18.44 3.63 7.33
N GLY A 54 19.55 3.91 6.64
CA GLY A 54 20.86 4.15 7.23
C GLY A 54 21.63 2.88 7.63
N GLU A 55 21.18 1.70 7.20
CA GLU A 55 21.87 0.44 7.47
C GLU A 55 23.11 0.29 6.59
N LEU A 56 24.20 -0.20 7.18
CA LEU A 56 25.51 -0.30 6.54
C LEU A 56 25.76 -1.69 5.95
N THR A 57 26.14 -1.72 4.68
CA THR A 57 26.78 -2.88 4.02
C THR A 57 28.23 -2.56 3.70
N TYR A 58 29.15 -3.48 4.00
CA TYR A 58 30.59 -3.24 3.86
C TYR A 58 31.29 -4.33 3.05
N VAL A 59 32.14 -3.92 2.12
CA VAL A 59 32.99 -4.80 1.30
C VAL A 59 34.42 -4.25 1.31
N SER A 60 35.41 -5.11 1.45
CA SER A 60 36.82 -4.72 1.47
C SER A 60 37.61 -5.50 0.44
N ILE A 61 38.41 -4.81 -0.36
CA ILE A 61 39.20 -5.38 -1.44
C ILE A 61 40.66 -5.00 -1.25
N ASN A 62 41.52 -6.01 -1.25
CA ASN A 62 42.96 -5.82 -1.21
C ASN A 62 43.54 -6.00 -2.62
N VAL A 63 44.35 -5.03 -3.03
CA VAL A 63 45.06 -4.99 -4.31
C VAL A 63 46.54 -5.09 -4.00
N ASP A 64 47.09 -6.27 -4.24
CA ASP A 64 48.46 -6.62 -3.83
C ASP A 64 49.54 -5.94 -4.68
N THR A 65 49.20 -5.48 -5.88
CA THR A 65 50.12 -4.78 -6.79
C THR A 65 49.32 -3.88 -7.75
N LEU A 66 49.73 -2.61 -7.84
CA LEU A 66 49.32 -1.70 -8.90
C LEU A 66 50.40 -1.59 -9.98
N ALA A 67 49.96 -1.22 -11.18
CA ALA A 67 50.83 -0.92 -12.30
C ALA A 67 51.83 0.19 -11.94
N ARG A 68 53.08 0.01 -12.36
CA ARG A 68 54.15 0.98 -12.21
C ARG A 68 54.91 1.10 -13.53
N ILE A 69 55.40 2.29 -13.81
CA ILE A 69 56.33 2.46 -14.93
C ILE A 69 57.74 1.96 -14.53
N PRO A 70 58.55 1.45 -15.47
CA PRO A 70 59.96 1.16 -15.24
C PRO A 70 60.74 2.39 -14.72
N ASP A 71 61.85 2.16 -14.01
CA ASP A 71 62.72 3.23 -13.49
C ASP A 71 63.35 4.08 -14.62
N ASP A 72 63.47 3.52 -15.82
CA ASP A 72 64.02 4.15 -17.03
C ASP A 72 62.95 4.65 -18.02
N ALA A 73 61.68 4.65 -17.61
CA ALA A 73 60.55 5.07 -18.43
C ALA A 73 60.58 6.56 -18.80
N MET A 74 60.00 6.89 -19.96
CA MET A 74 59.93 8.27 -20.44
C MET A 74 58.99 9.12 -19.57
N PRO A 75 59.16 10.46 -19.55
CA PRO A 75 58.34 11.36 -18.73
C PRO A 75 56.83 11.36 -19.04
N TRP A 76 56.38 10.77 -20.15
CA TRP A 76 54.97 10.64 -20.51
C TRP A 76 54.42 9.21 -20.38
N ASP A 77 55.27 8.24 -20.03
CA ASP A 77 54.84 6.86 -19.88
C ASP A 77 53.85 6.74 -18.72
N THR A 78 52.80 5.98 -18.96
CA THR A 78 51.68 5.79 -18.04
C THR A 78 51.30 4.32 -18.06
N ALA A 79 51.40 3.67 -16.92
CA ALA A 79 50.96 2.29 -16.73
C ALA A 79 49.50 2.26 -16.27
N LEU A 80 48.79 1.18 -16.55
CA LEU A 80 47.33 1.06 -16.34
C LEU A 80 47.02 -0.16 -15.47
N THR A 81 46.16 0.02 -14.45
CA THR A 81 45.53 -1.06 -13.70
C THR A 81 44.02 -0.95 -13.84
N ILE A 82 43.37 -2.08 -14.09
CA ILE A 82 41.92 -2.23 -14.06
C ILE A 82 41.59 -3.21 -12.94
N ILE A 83 40.75 -2.78 -11.99
CA ILE A 83 40.20 -3.61 -10.92
C ILE A 83 38.72 -3.79 -11.22
N GLY A 84 38.36 -4.97 -11.73
CA GLY A 84 36.98 -5.35 -12.00
C GLY A 84 36.40 -6.13 -10.82
N LEU A 85 35.22 -5.73 -10.35
CA LEU A 85 34.47 -6.42 -9.31
C LEU A 85 33.14 -6.87 -9.91
N ASP A 86 32.89 -8.18 -9.87
CA ASP A 86 31.67 -8.78 -10.40
C ASP A 86 31.24 -10.00 -9.56
N LYS A 87 30.31 -10.81 -10.08
CA LYS A 87 29.85 -12.06 -9.45
C LYS A 87 30.94 -13.12 -9.31
N HIS A 88 31.98 -13.09 -10.14
CA HIS A 88 33.09 -14.02 -10.14
C HIS A 88 34.21 -13.62 -9.19
N GLY A 89 34.21 -12.37 -8.69
CA GLY A 89 35.10 -11.89 -7.65
C GLY A 89 35.83 -10.61 -8.05
N THR A 90 37.10 -10.52 -7.66
CA THR A 90 37.96 -9.37 -7.96
C THR A 90 38.98 -9.77 -9.02
N ARG A 91 38.90 -9.17 -10.21
CA ARG A 91 39.91 -9.33 -11.27
C ARG A 91 40.82 -8.11 -11.31
N ILE A 92 42.12 -8.33 -11.21
CA ILE A 92 43.13 -7.28 -11.32
C ILE A 92 43.89 -7.51 -12.62
N THR A 93 43.80 -6.55 -13.52
CA THR A 93 44.50 -6.55 -14.81
C THR A 93 45.47 -5.37 -14.88
N ILE A 94 46.72 -5.62 -15.22
CA ILE A 94 47.78 -4.60 -15.32
C ILE A 94 48.34 -4.60 -16.74
N TYR A 95 48.56 -3.39 -17.24
CA TYR A 95 49.24 -3.11 -18.50
C TYR A 95 50.43 -2.19 -18.23
N ASP A 96 51.56 -2.48 -18.87
CA ASP A 96 52.80 -1.73 -18.68
C ASP A 96 52.70 -0.34 -19.34
N SER A 97 51.87 -0.21 -20.38
CA SER A 97 51.45 1.04 -20.99
C SER A 97 49.93 1.10 -21.21
N VAL A 98 49.35 2.32 -21.21
CA VAL A 98 47.95 2.56 -21.60
C VAL A 98 47.63 2.17 -23.05
N ASP A 99 48.64 2.07 -23.91
CA ASP A 99 48.49 1.72 -25.33
C ASP A 99 48.63 0.20 -25.57
N ASP A 100 48.93 -0.58 -24.54
CA ASP A 100 49.10 -2.02 -24.67
C ASP A 100 47.76 -2.71 -24.92
N THR A 101 47.78 -3.73 -25.78
CA THR A 101 46.59 -4.53 -26.12
C THR A 101 46.50 -5.84 -25.32
N LEU A 102 47.59 -6.22 -24.64
CA LEU A 102 47.68 -7.43 -23.84
C LEU A 102 48.19 -7.10 -22.44
N PRO A 103 47.59 -7.67 -21.38
CA PRO A 103 48.01 -7.40 -20.02
C PRO A 103 49.33 -8.09 -19.68
N SER A 104 50.18 -7.43 -18.90
CA SER A 104 51.39 -8.02 -18.33
C SER A 104 51.09 -8.85 -17.07
N TYR A 105 49.94 -8.61 -16.43
CA TYR A 105 49.45 -9.36 -15.29
C TYR A 105 47.92 -9.39 -15.27
N ASP A 106 47.35 -10.55 -14.99
CA ASP A 106 45.91 -10.77 -14.91
C ASP A 106 45.63 -11.88 -13.88
N VAL A 107 44.93 -11.53 -12.80
CA VAL A 107 44.56 -12.46 -11.74
C VAL A 107 43.10 -12.23 -11.34
N LEU A 108 42.34 -13.31 -11.30
CA LEU A 108 41.01 -13.36 -10.71
C LEU A 108 41.08 -14.01 -9.33
N THR A 109 40.63 -13.28 -8.32
CA THR A 109 40.45 -13.78 -6.96
C THR A 109 38.96 -14.00 -6.72
N PRO A 110 38.50 -15.26 -6.55
CA PRO A 110 37.09 -15.54 -6.30
C PRO A 110 36.62 -14.95 -4.97
N PRO A 111 35.31 -14.64 -4.83
CA PRO A 111 34.75 -14.17 -3.57
C PRO A 111 34.91 -15.26 -2.49
N CYS A 112 35.12 -14.84 -1.25
CA CYS A 112 35.17 -15.78 -0.13
C CYS A 112 33.75 -16.20 0.29
N ASP A 113 33.54 -17.44 0.70
CA ASP A 113 32.20 -18.02 1.00
C ASP A 113 31.39 -17.23 2.05
N THR A 114 32.06 -16.48 2.94
CA THR A 114 31.44 -15.70 4.01
C THR A 114 31.54 -14.18 3.82
N CYS A 115 32.15 -13.71 2.74
CA CYS A 115 32.40 -12.30 2.49
C CYS A 115 31.21 -11.69 1.74
N ALA A 116 30.82 -10.46 2.10
CA ALA A 116 29.96 -9.67 1.24
C ALA A 116 30.69 -9.38 -0.09
N SER A 117 30.02 -9.64 -1.20
CA SER A 117 30.51 -9.31 -2.55
C SER A 117 30.00 -7.96 -3.00
N ILE A 118 30.53 -7.44 -4.11
CA ILE A 118 30.01 -6.23 -4.75
C ILE A 118 28.52 -6.38 -5.12
N ILE A 119 28.09 -7.59 -5.51
CA ILE A 119 26.69 -7.90 -5.79
C ILE A 119 25.85 -7.77 -4.53
N GLY A 120 26.33 -8.26 -3.37
CA GLY A 120 25.65 -8.08 -2.09
C GLY A 120 25.58 -6.62 -1.65
N LEU A 121 26.63 -5.84 -1.90
CA LEU A 121 26.66 -4.41 -1.61
C LEU A 121 25.69 -3.61 -2.49
N LEU A 122 25.61 -3.91 -3.79
CA LEU A 122 24.66 -3.24 -4.68
C LEU A 122 23.23 -3.74 -4.44
N GLY A 123 23.06 -5.01 -4.10
CA GLY A 123 21.79 -5.63 -3.72
C GLY A 123 21.20 -5.12 -2.41
N SER A 124 22.00 -4.49 -1.53
CA SER A 124 21.48 -3.79 -0.35
C SER A 124 20.81 -2.46 -0.68
N ASN A 125 20.76 -2.09 -1.97
CA ASN A 125 20.14 -0.88 -2.50
C ASN A 125 20.65 0.40 -1.78
N PRO A 126 21.97 0.65 -1.78
CA PRO A 126 22.53 1.80 -1.11
C PRO A 126 22.07 3.09 -1.81
N VAL A 127 21.64 4.09 -1.03
CA VAL A 127 21.41 5.46 -1.52
C VAL A 127 22.70 6.28 -1.51
N GLN A 128 23.66 5.85 -0.70
CA GLN A 128 24.99 6.43 -0.61
C GLN A 128 26.06 5.33 -0.57
N LEU A 129 27.09 5.49 -1.38
CA LEU A 129 28.29 4.66 -1.37
C LEU A 129 29.50 5.52 -1.00
N VAL A 130 30.24 5.07 0.02
CA VAL A 130 31.52 5.65 0.40
C VAL A 130 32.63 4.66 0.07
N ILE A 131 33.65 5.14 -0.64
CA ILE A 131 34.85 4.38 -1.00
C ILE A 131 36.02 5.01 -0.27
N ASP A 132 36.62 4.25 0.65
CA ASP A 132 37.77 4.64 1.45
C ASP A 132 39.02 3.91 0.91
N PRO A 133 39.89 4.58 0.14
CA PRO A 133 41.14 4.00 -0.29
C PRO A 133 42.22 4.17 0.79
N GLU A 134 43.01 3.12 1.00
CA GLU A 134 44.24 3.16 1.78
C GLU A 134 45.39 2.65 0.92
N VAL A 135 46.42 3.48 0.74
CA VAL A 135 47.55 3.17 -0.15
C VAL A 135 48.81 2.94 0.67
N LYS A 136 49.56 1.90 0.31
CA LYS A 136 50.84 1.55 0.94
C LYS A 136 51.92 1.38 -0.11
N VAL A 137 53.05 2.06 0.07
CA VAL A 137 54.26 1.86 -0.75
C VAL A 137 55.13 0.81 -0.07
N GLU A 138 55.46 -0.26 -0.79
CA GLU A 138 56.29 -1.37 -0.28
C GLU A 138 57.46 -1.66 -1.24
N GLY A 139 58.58 -0.96 -1.07
CA GLY A 139 59.80 -1.26 -1.83
C GLY A 139 60.66 -0.04 -2.11
N ARG A 140 61.46 -0.13 -3.18
CA ARG A 140 62.32 0.97 -3.67
C ARG A 140 61.71 1.56 -4.95
N GLY A 141 61.88 2.86 -5.10
CA GLY A 141 61.58 3.63 -6.32
C GLY A 141 61.74 5.12 -6.04
N ALA A 142 61.31 5.97 -6.97
CA ALA A 142 61.49 7.41 -6.90
C ALA A 142 60.16 8.17 -7.01
N LEU A 143 59.99 9.20 -6.18
CA LEU A 143 58.97 10.23 -6.40
C LEU A 143 59.54 11.25 -7.38
N VAL A 144 58.83 11.45 -8.49
CA VAL A 144 59.24 12.35 -9.56
C VAL A 144 58.25 13.52 -9.61
N GLU A 145 58.77 14.74 -9.66
CA GLU A 145 57.96 15.96 -9.71
C GLU A 145 57.04 15.97 -10.93
N GLY A 146 55.78 16.39 -10.74
CA GLY A 146 54.78 16.47 -11.80
C GLY A 146 54.17 15.13 -12.26
N LYS A 147 54.54 14.00 -11.63
CA LYS A 147 53.91 12.70 -11.86
C LYS A 147 52.73 12.49 -10.92
N ALA A 148 51.70 11.81 -11.42
CA ALA A 148 50.48 11.55 -10.66
C ALA A 148 50.05 10.08 -10.74
N ILE A 149 49.22 9.70 -9.77
CA ILE A 149 48.35 8.54 -9.86
C ILE A 149 46.94 9.09 -10.01
N GLN A 150 46.25 8.65 -11.05
CA GLN A 150 44.87 9.05 -11.33
C GLN A 150 43.99 7.82 -11.24
N GLY A 151 42.83 7.98 -10.60
CA GLY A 151 41.84 6.93 -10.46
C GLY A 151 40.49 7.42 -10.96
N GLY A 152 39.72 6.53 -11.57
CA GLY A 152 38.31 6.72 -11.88
C GLY A 152 37.58 5.40 -11.79
N PHE A 153 36.26 5.43 -11.68
CA PHE A 153 35.46 4.21 -11.66
C PHE A 153 34.22 4.34 -12.54
N ILE A 154 33.76 3.19 -13.03
CA ILE A 154 32.51 3.04 -13.79
C ILE A 154 31.72 1.92 -13.12
N VAL A 155 30.43 2.17 -12.89
CA VAL A 155 29.50 1.17 -12.40
C VAL A 155 28.51 0.87 -13.50
N THR A 156 28.46 -0.39 -13.92
CA THR A 156 27.53 -0.89 -14.94
C THR A 156 26.57 -1.86 -14.28
N ILE A 157 25.29 -1.48 -14.24
CA ILE A 157 24.21 -2.30 -13.69
C ILE A 157 23.29 -2.70 -14.85
N PRO A 158 23.50 -3.89 -15.46
CA PRO A 158 22.55 -4.42 -16.42
C PRO A 158 21.25 -4.81 -15.69
N PHE A 159 20.13 -4.83 -16.41
CA PHE A 159 18.86 -5.33 -15.88
C PHE A 159 18.81 -6.87 -15.82
N ALA A 160 19.92 -7.49 -15.42
CA ALA A 160 19.99 -8.87 -14.99
C ALA A 160 19.78 -8.87 -13.48
N LEU A 161 18.55 -9.19 -13.06
CA LEU A 161 18.08 -9.02 -11.70
C LEU A 161 17.66 -10.37 -11.11
N GLN A 162 17.87 -10.55 -9.82
CA GLN A 162 17.16 -11.55 -9.03
C GLN A 162 16.16 -10.79 -8.16
N LEU A 163 14.88 -11.16 -8.27
CA LEU A 163 13.80 -10.46 -7.58
C LEU A 163 13.34 -11.25 -6.36
N GLU A 164 13.29 -10.59 -5.22
CA GLU A 164 12.58 -11.06 -4.03
C GLU A 164 11.08 -10.76 -4.14
N PRO A 165 10.23 -11.48 -3.39
CA PRO A 165 8.80 -11.19 -3.36
C PRO A 165 8.55 -9.74 -2.94
N MET A 166 7.85 -8.98 -3.78
CA MET A 166 7.53 -7.58 -3.52
C MET A 166 6.08 -7.30 -3.84
N THR A 167 5.48 -6.39 -3.08
CA THR A 167 4.13 -5.89 -3.34
C THR A 167 4.18 -4.38 -3.37
N PHE A 168 3.59 -3.80 -4.40
CA PHE A 168 3.39 -2.37 -4.48
C PHE A 168 1.95 -2.07 -4.88
N ILE A 169 1.48 -0.94 -4.36
CA ILE A 169 0.18 -0.36 -4.68
C ILE A 169 0.48 0.99 -5.33
N GLY A 170 -0.34 1.40 -6.29
CA GLY A 170 -0.27 2.76 -6.84
C GLY A 170 -0.44 3.83 -5.74
N GLY A 171 -0.26 5.11 -6.10
CA GLY A 171 -0.35 6.23 -5.16
C GLY A 171 -1.75 6.39 -4.53
N VAL A 172 -2.57 7.27 -5.09
CA VAL A 172 -3.94 7.54 -4.59
C VAL A 172 -4.97 6.83 -5.47
N GLY A 173 -6.00 6.27 -4.84
CA GLY A 173 -7.07 5.54 -5.52
C GLY A 173 -7.83 6.43 -6.49
N SER A 174 -8.34 5.82 -7.55
CA SER A 174 -9.19 6.52 -8.53
C SER A 174 -10.66 6.24 -8.25
N GLU A 175 -11.49 7.27 -8.29
CA GLU A 175 -12.94 7.13 -8.14
C GLU A 175 -13.54 6.32 -9.30
N ILE A 176 -14.47 5.42 -8.98
CA ILE A 176 -15.38 4.83 -9.97
C ILE A 176 -16.75 5.45 -9.77
N ASP A 177 -17.04 6.47 -10.57
CA ASP A 177 -18.36 7.09 -10.63
C ASP A 177 -19.21 6.46 -11.73
N PHE A 178 -20.36 5.90 -11.33
CA PHE A 178 -21.39 5.38 -12.23
C PHE A 178 -22.40 6.45 -12.69
N GLY A 179 -22.10 7.72 -12.43
CA GLY A 179 -22.90 8.87 -12.80
C GLY A 179 -24.07 9.10 -11.85
N GLU A 180 -25.13 9.68 -12.41
CA GLU A 180 -26.34 10.10 -11.69
C GLU A 180 -27.09 8.92 -11.04
N TYR A 181 -27.87 9.24 -10.01
CA TYR A 181 -28.64 8.30 -9.23
C TYR A 181 -29.46 7.31 -10.07
N ASP A 182 -30.16 7.79 -11.10
CA ASP A 182 -30.99 6.94 -11.97
C ASP A 182 -30.18 5.85 -12.68
N THR A 183 -28.95 6.17 -13.11
CA THR A 183 -28.05 5.20 -13.74
C THR A 183 -27.56 4.17 -12.72
N ARG A 184 -27.12 4.63 -11.53
CA ARG A 184 -26.70 3.75 -10.43
C ARG A 184 -27.82 2.80 -10.01
N TYR A 185 -29.03 3.32 -9.80
CA TYR A 185 -30.21 2.55 -9.42
C TYR A 185 -30.51 1.47 -10.47
N LYS A 186 -30.52 1.83 -11.76
CA LYS A 186 -30.78 0.88 -12.85
C LYS A 186 -29.71 -0.20 -12.92
N ILE A 187 -28.43 0.15 -12.81
CA ILE A 187 -27.34 -0.84 -12.81
C ILE A 187 -27.49 -1.78 -11.62
N ARG A 188 -27.66 -1.23 -10.41
CA ARG A 188 -27.80 -1.99 -9.16
C ARG A 188 -28.95 -3.00 -9.20
N ASN A 189 -30.09 -2.61 -9.76
CA ASN A 189 -31.31 -3.42 -9.76
C ASN A 189 -31.47 -4.30 -11.00
N SER A 190 -30.71 -4.04 -12.08
CA SER A 190 -30.79 -4.84 -13.31
C SER A 190 -29.58 -5.72 -13.57
N LEU A 191 -28.37 -5.34 -13.14
CA LEU A 191 -27.17 -6.12 -13.42
C LEU A 191 -27.05 -7.30 -12.45
N ILE A 192 -27.12 -8.51 -13.01
CA ILE A 192 -27.07 -9.76 -12.24
C ILE A 192 -25.61 -10.11 -11.95
N HIS A 193 -24.77 -10.12 -12.98
CA HIS A 193 -23.32 -10.25 -12.85
C HIS A 193 -22.67 -9.79 -14.15
N SER A 194 -21.35 -9.58 -14.08
CA SER A 194 -20.51 -9.37 -15.24
C SER A 194 -19.37 -10.37 -15.24
N ASP A 195 -19.12 -10.99 -16.39
CA ASP A 195 -17.98 -11.89 -16.57
C ASP A 195 -16.92 -11.21 -17.42
N MET A 196 -15.70 -11.15 -16.90
CA MET A 196 -14.52 -10.65 -17.59
C MET A 196 -13.62 -11.82 -17.96
N VAL A 197 -13.28 -11.91 -19.24
CA VAL A 197 -12.32 -12.88 -19.77
C VAL A 197 -11.11 -12.10 -20.27
N THR A 198 -9.95 -12.36 -19.68
CA THR A 198 -8.71 -11.67 -20.00
C THR A 198 -7.68 -12.67 -20.49
N THR A 199 -7.21 -12.51 -21.72
CA THR A 199 -6.09 -13.25 -22.29
C THR A 199 -4.84 -12.41 -22.16
N ILE A 200 -3.76 -12.99 -21.64
CA ILE A 200 -2.51 -12.29 -21.35
C ILE A 200 -1.37 -13.06 -22.01
N THR A 201 -0.51 -12.33 -22.70
CA THR A 201 0.82 -12.80 -23.14
C THR A 201 1.86 -11.95 -22.43
N ASN A 202 2.66 -12.58 -21.57
CA ASN A 202 3.69 -11.93 -20.78
C ASN A 202 5.07 -12.35 -21.30
N SER A 203 5.80 -11.38 -21.83
CA SER A 203 7.20 -11.54 -22.23
C SER A 203 8.17 -10.85 -21.25
N PHE A 204 7.71 -10.46 -20.05
CA PHE A 204 8.64 -10.14 -18.97
C PHE A 204 9.20 -11.41 -18.35
N PRO A 205 10.44 -11.40 -17.84
CA PRO A 205 11.10 -12.61 -17.38
C PRO A 205 10.64 -13.06 -15.98
N PHE A 206 9.51 -12.55 -15.49
CA PHE A 206 8.88 -12.93 -14.24
C PHE A 206 7.35 -12.92 -14.36
N GLY A 207 6.70 -13.80 -13.60
CA GLY A 207 5.25 -13.73 -13.39
C GLY A 207 4.89 -12.68 -12.34
N ALA A 208 3.63 -12.29 -12.30
CA ALA A 208 3.11 -11.36 -11.31
C ALA A 208 1.61 -11.59 -11.08
N GLU A 209 1.09 -11.04 -10.00
CA GLU A 209 -0.33 -10.94 -9.73
C GLU A 209 -0.74 -9.47 -9.81
N LEU A 210 -1.66 -9.17 -10.72
CA LEU A 210 -2.30 -7.86 -10.81
C LEU A 210 -3.74 -7.98 -10.32
N SER A 211 -4.03 -7.24 -9.25
CA SER A 211 -5.36 -7.16 -8.64
C SER A 211 -5.81 -5.71 -8.65
N VAL A 212 -7.06 -5.46 -9.02
CA VAL A 212 -7.69 -4.15 -8.82
C VAL A 212 -8.50 -4.22 -7.55
N LEU A 213 -8.04 -3.51 -6.53
CA LEU A 213 -8.71 -3.40 -5.24
C LEU A 213 -9.82 -2.35 -5.31
N MET A 214 -10.81 -2.47 -4.44
CA MET A 214 -11.93 -1.54 -4.30
C MET A 214 -12.20 -1.23 -2.83
N SER A 215 -12.47 0.03 -2.48
CA SER A 215 -12.75 0.47 -1.12
C SER A 215 -13.67 1.71 -1.09
N ASN A 216 -14.25 2.01 0.07
CA ASN A 216 -14.87 3.31 0.36
C ASN A 216 -13.84 4.43 0.64
N LEU A 217 -12.56 4.10 0.80
CA LEU A 217 -11.47 5.06 0.98
C LEU A 217 -10.55 5.12 -0.24
N GLU A 218 -9.94 6.28 -0.47
CA GLU A 218 -8.96 6.49 -1.54
C GLU A 218 -7.60 5.83 -1.29
N THR A 219 -7.33 5.43 -0.04
CA THR A 219 -6.09 4.76 0.38
C THR A 219 -6.32 3.27 0.64
N PHE A 220 -5.27 2.47 0.45
CA PHE A 220 -5.37 1.01 0.50
C PHE A 220 -4.19 0.41 1.29
N PRO A 221 -4.43 -0.65 2.10
CA PRO A 221 -3.34 -1.38 2.73
C PRO A 221 -2.57 -2.21 1.69
N VAL A 222 -1.24 -2.21 1.78
CA VAL A 222 -0.34 -2.98 0.88
C VAL A 222 -0.59 -4.49 0.96
N GLY A 223 -0.99 -4.97 2.14
CA GLY A 223 -1.34 -6.35 2.38
C GLY A 223 -2.15 -6.55 3.66
N LYS A 224 -2.43 -7.81 3.98
CA LYS A 224 -3.36 -8.21 5.05
C LYS A 224 -2.64 -8.69 6.32
N THR A 225 -1.31 -8.73 6.33
CA THR A 225 -0.56 -9.20 7.50
C THR A 225 -0.61 -8.14 8.60
N PRO A 226 -0.53 -8.52 9.89
CA PRO A 226 -0.55 -7.56 10.99
C PRO A 226 0.51 -6.47 10.87
N GLU A 227 1.70 -6.79 10.36
CA GLU A 227 2.79 -5.83 10.15
C GLU A 227 2.44 -4.80 9.09
N LEU A 228 1.84 -5.22 7.98
CA LEU A 228 1.42 -4.33 6.90
C LEU A 228 0.20 -3.49 7.27
N LEU A 229 -0.74 -4.06 8.04
CA LEU A 229 -1.88 -3.33 8.58
C LEU A 229 -1.43 -2.27 9.60
N LYS A 230 -0.40 -2.55 10.40
CA LYS A 230 0.19 -1.56 11.31
C LYS A 230 0.70 -0.32 10.55
N ASN A 231 1.41 -0.52 9.44
CA ASN A 231 1.86 0.60 8.60
C ASN A 231 0.68 1.40 8.00
N TYR A 232 -0.46 0.75 7.79
CA TYR A 232 -1.66 1.41 7.28
C TYR A 232 -2.37 2.26 8.35
N VAL A 233 -2.18 1.97 9.65
CA VAL A 233 -2.72 2.80 10.75
C VAL A 233 -2.19 4.23 10.66
N ASP A 234 -0.91 4.41 10.32
CA ASP A 234 -0.32 5.74 10.13
C ASP A 234 -1.05 6.51 9.02
N THR A 235 -1.38 5.83 7.92
CA THR A 235 -2.15 6.41 6.81
C THR A 235 -3.56 6.81 7.27
N LEU A 236 -4.27 5.93 7.97
CA LEU A 236 -5.59 6.24 8.53
C LEU A 236 -5.54 7.39 9.54
N SER A 237 -4.42 7.56 10.26
CA SER A 237 -4.24 8.67 11.19
C SER A 237 -4.13 10.01 10.48
N THR A 238 -3.47 10.07 9.33
CA THR A 238 -3.44 11.28 8.50
C THR A 238 -4.83 11.69 7.98
N LEU A 239 -5.75 10.72 7.83
CA LEU A 239 -7.14 10.94 7.46
C LEU A 239 -8.05 11.27 8.65
N GLY A 240 -7.52 11.28 9.88
CA GLY A 240 -8.29 11.50 11.10
C GLY A 240 -9.19 10.32 11.49
N LEU A 241 -8.96 9.14 10.91
CA LEU A 241 -9.77 7.94 11.16
C LEU A 241 -9.18 7.05 12.28
N ALA A 242 -7.90 7.23 12.61
CA ALA A 242 -7.19 6.50 13.68
C ALA A 242 -6.14 7.36 14.40
N ASP A 243 -5.64 6.88 15.53
CA ASP A 243 -4.47 7.40 16.24
C ASP A 243 -3.32 6.39 16.14
N SER A 244 -2.26 6.73 15.43
CA SER A 244 -1.09 5.87 15.21
C SER A 244 -0.36 5.42 16.49
N THR A 245 -0.62 6.07 17.63
CA THR A 245 0.04 5.75 18.91
C THR A 245 -0.74 4.77 19.78
N THR A 246 -2.06 4.68 19.60
CA THR A 246 -2.96 3.91 20.47
C THR A 246 -3.81 2.90 19.70
N ASP A 247 -4.19 3.21 18.46
CA ASP A 247 -5.06 2.37 17.67
C ASP A 247 -4.31 1.25 16.95
N SER A 248 -5.02 0.16 16.71
CA SER A 248 -4.61 -0.91 15.82
C SER A 248 -5.76 -1.27 14.88
N VAL A 249 -5.42 -1.88 13.74
CA VAL A 249 -6.40 -2.29 12.73
C VAL A 249 -6.29 -3.78 12.48
N TYR A 250 -7.45 -4.43 12.43
CA TYR A 250 -7.60 -5.84 12.09
C TYR A 250 -8.73 -6.04 11.07
N ILE A 251 -8.83 -7.25 10.52
CA ILE A 251 -9.81 -7.58 9.48
C ILE A 251 -10.92 -8.45 10.06
N VAL A 252 -12.17 -8.05 9.82
CA VAL A 252 -13.37 -8.87 10.01
C VAL A 252 -13.98 -9.14 8.65
N ALA A 253 -14.42 -10.38 8.40
CA ALA A 253 -14.99 -10.75 7.09
C ALA A 253 -16.31 -11.50 7.17
N ARG A 254 -16.81 -11.80 8.37
CA ARG A 254 -18.10 -12.47 8.56
C ARG A 254 -19.11 -11.47 9.07
N CYS A 255 -20.27 -11.39 8.40
CA CYS A 255 -21.32 -10.49 8.84
C CYS A 255 -21.85 -10.84 10.24
N SER A 256 -21.80 -12.10 10.68
CA SER A 256 -22.17 -12.47 12.05
C SER A 256 -21.35 -11.72 13.10
N ASP A 257 -20.08 -11.43 12.81
CA ASP A 257 -19.16 -10.78 13.73
C ASP A 257 -19.36 -9.24 13.73
N LEU A 258 -20.12 -8.71 12.76
CA LEU A 258 -20.49 -7.29 12.63
C LEU A 258 -21.95 -7.02 13.04
N ASN A 259 -22.68 -8.04 13.50
CA ASN A 259 -24.03 -7.87 13.99
C ASN A 259 -23.98 -7.25 15.40
N LEU A 260 -24.60 -6.08 15.53
CA LEU A 260 -24.66 -5.26 16.74
C LEU A 260 -25.40 -5.94 17.92
N ASP A 261 -26.24 -6.94 17.67
CA ASP A 261 -26.82 -7.78 18.73
C ASP A 261 -25.78 -8.66 19.44
N SER A 262 -24.72 -9.01 18.72
CA SER A 262 -23.75 -10.03 19.13
C SER A 262 -22.33 -9.51 19.29
N SER A 263 -22.02 -8.34 18.74
CA SER A 263 -20.69 -7.73 18.79
C SER A 263 -20.77 -6.24 19.11
N GLU A 264 -19.72 -5.72 19.75
CA GLU A 264 -19.57 -4.30 20.08
C GLU A 264 -18.74 -3.59 18.98
N ILE A 265 -19.02 -3.86 17.71
CA ILE A 265 -18.34 -3.22 16.58
C ILE A 265 -19.29 -2.21 15.93
N TYR A 266 -18.94 -0.93 16.01
CA TYR A 266 -19.66 0.16 15.35
C TYR A 266 -19.45 0.12 13.84
N ILE A 267 -20.52 -0.07 13.07
CA ILE A 267 -20.47 -0.24 11.62
C ILE A 267 -20.83 1.02 10.81
N PHE A 268 -21.41 2.03 11.46
CA PHE A 268 -22.15 3.10 10.76
C PHE A 268 -21.30 4.14 10.04
N ASN A 269 -19.96 4.04 10.13
CA ASN A 269 -19.04 4.86 9.34
C ASN A 269 -18.90 4.34 7.90
N VAL A 270 -19.27 3.09 7.65
CA VAL A 270 -19.11 2.44 6.33
C VAL A 270 -20.45 1.95 5.78
N MET A 271 -21.34 1.51 6.66
CA MET A 271 -22.66 0.97 6.32
C MET A 271 -23.76 1.85 6.91
N SER A 272 -24.87 2.06 6.22
CA SER A 272 -26.02 2.74 6.86
C SER A 272 -26.84 1.76 7.72
N ASP A 273 -26.82 0.48 7.36
CA ASP A 273 -27.57 -0.57 8.04
C ASP A 273 -26.80 -1.90 8.00
N TYR A 274 -27.08 -2.80 8.94
CA TYR A 274 -26.45 -4.13 8.98
C TYR A 274 -26.77 -4.98 7.73
N SER A 275 -27.94 -4.78 7.12
CA SER A 275 -28.35 -5.45 5.88
C SER A 275 -27.46 -5.13 4.68
N GLU A 276 -26.64 -4.06 4.75
CA GLU A 276 -25.62 -3.75 3.75
C GLU A 276 -24.36 -4.62 3.87
N CYS A 277 -24.26 -5.44 4.93
CA CYS A 277 -23.09 -6.28 5.14
C CYS A 277 -22.98 -7.37 4.06
N VAL A 278 -21.78 -7.50 3.50
CA VAL A 278 -21.42 -8.50 2.49
C VAL A 278 -20.54 -9.56 3.13
N ASP A 279 -21.02 -10.80 3.17
CA ASP A 279 -20.24 -11.90 3.73
C ASP A 279 -18.98 -12.16 2.91
N ARG A 280 -17.87 -12.44 3.60
CA ARG A 280 -16.50 -12.63 3.06
C ARG A 280 -15.85 -11.36 2.50
N LEU A 281 -16.49 -10.19 2.59
CA LEU A 281 -15.84 -8.91 2.31
C LEU A 281 -14.90 -8.54 3.48
N PRO A 282 -13.62 -8.24 3.23
CA PRO A 282 -12.72 -7.76 4.28
C PRO A 282 -13.10 -6.35 4.74
N TYR A 283 -13.60 -6.22 5.96
CA TYR A 283 -13.80 -4.96 6.67
C TYR A 283 -12.60 -4.66 7.57
N LEU A 284 -12.05 -3.47 7.45
CA LEU A 284 -11.02 -2.94 8.33
C LEU A 284 -11.68 -2.38 9.58
N VAL A 285 -11.35 -2.97 10.72
CA VAL A 285 -11.86 -2.59 12.04
C VAL A 285 -10.73 -1.98 12.84
N LYS A 286 -10.99 -0.77 13.35
CA LYS A 286 -10.12 -0.04 14.26
C LYS A 286 -10.49 -0.38 15.71
N THR A 287 -9.47 -0.60 16.52
CA THR A 287 -9.60 -0.77 17.97
C THR A 287 -8.50 -0.01 18.71
N ASN A 288 -8.86 0.60 19.84
CA ASN A 288 -7.94 1.18 20.81
C ASN A 288 -7.68 0.22 22.00
N GLY A 289 -8.21 -1.01 21.94
CA GLY A 289 -8.15 -2.01 23.00
C GLY A 289 -9.12 -1.79 24.17
N THR A 290 -9.91 -0.70 24.19
CA THR A 290 -10.90 -0.41 25.23
C THR A 290 -12.16 0.28 24.66
N GLY A 291 -13.31 -0.38 24.76
CA GLY A 291 -14.60 0.17 24.31
C GLY A 291 -15.04 -0.43 22.99
N THR A 292 -15.91 0.28 22.27
CA THR A 292 -16.54 -0.16 21.02
C THR A 292 -15.55 -0.01 19.86
N ASP A 293 -15.25 -1.12 19.20
CA ASP A 293 -14.44 -1.14 17.99
C ASP A 293 -15.21 -0.48 16.83
N THR A 294 -14.55 -0.07 15.76
CA THR A 294 -15.21 0.69 14.68
C THR A 294 -14.77 0.22 13.30
N VAL A 295 -15.70 -0.13 12.43
CA VAL A 295 -15.42 -0.33 11.01
C VAL A 295 -15.05 1.01 10.38
N VAL A 296 -13.88 1.08 9.76
CA VAL A 296 -13.38 2.30 9.11
C VAL A 296 -13.38 2.21 7.59
N ALA A 297 -13.22 1.00 7.04
CA ALA A 297 -13.27 0.78 5.60
C ALA A 297 -13.63 -0.67 5.26
N TYR A 298 -13.99 -0.92 4.01
CA TYR A 298 -13.92 -2.25 3.39
C TYR A 298 -12.84 -2.28 2.31
N VAL A 299 -12.26 -3.45 2.03
CA VAL A 299 -11.30 -3.62 0.91
C VAL A 299 -11.62 -4.92 0.18
N ASP A 300 -12.18 -4.81 -1.02
CA ASP A 300 -12.43 -5.96 -1.91
C ASP A 300 -11.43 -6.02 -3.07
N THR A 301 -11.42 -7.14 -3.78
CA THR A 301 -10.78 -7.28 -5.08
C THR A 301 -11.84 -7.32 -6.17
N LEU A 302 -11.94 -6.25 -6.96
CA LEU A 302 -12.90 -6.12 -8.04
C LEU A 302 -12.66 -7.22 -9.10
N PHE A 303 -11.44 -7.26 -9.64
CA PHE A 303 -10.96 -8.36 -10.48
C PHE A 303 -9.46 -8.56 -10.27
N LYS A 304 -9.00 -9.77 -10.61
CA LYS A 304 -7.61 -10.21 -10.51
C LYS A 304 -7.27 -11.07 -11.70
N PHE A 305 -6.07 -10.89 -12.23
CA PHE A 305 -5.48 -11.79 -13.21
C PHE A 305 -4.00 -11.98 -12.89
N LEU A 306 -3.45 -13.10 -13.34
CA LEU A 306 -2.05 -13.42 -13.14
C LEU A 306 -1.32 -13.13 -14.44
N LEU A 307 -0.17 -12.48 -14.37
CA LEU A 307 0.79 -12.48 -15.46
C LEU A 307 1.46 -13.86 -15.44
N PRO A 308 1.27 -14.70 -16.47
CA PRO A 308 1.90 -16.01 -16.51
C PRO A 308 3.42 -15.84 -16.53
N SER A 309 4.14 -16.71 -15.84
CA SER A 309 5.58 -16.78 -16.00
C SER A 309 5.92 -17.20 -17.44
N PRO A 310 7.06 -16.75 -17.99
CA PRO A 310 7.57 -17.24 -19.27
C PRO A 310 7.59 -18.76 -19.33
N GLU A 311 7.33 -19.31 -20.52
CA GLU A 311 7.46 -20.75 -20.75
C GLU A 311 8.92 -21.18 -20.78
N GLU A 312 9.79 -20.32 -21.33
CA GLU A 312 11.22 -20.60 -21.46
C GLU A 312 12.06 -19.32 -21.34
N LEU A 313 13.20 -19.44 -20.67
CA LEU A 313 14.25 -18.42 -20.59
C LEU A 313 15.52 -18.95 -21.27
N TYR A 314 16.29 -18.06 -21.89
CA TYR A 314 17.61 -18.39 -22.41
C TYR A 314 18.56 -18.83 -21.28
N GLY A 315 19.25 -19.94 -21.48
CA GLY A 315 20.23 -20.48 -20.54
C GLY A 315 21.67 -20.05 -20.85
N ALA A 316 22.59 -20.34 -19.94
CA ALA A 316 24.02 -20.00 -20.07
C ALA A 316 24.72 -20.64 -21.29
N ASP A 317 24.23 -21.79 -21.77
CA ASP A 317 24.81 -22.53 -22.90
C ASP A 317 24.19 -22.17 -24.27
N ASP A 318 23.35 -21.13 -24.33
CA ASP A 318 22.72 -20.73 -25.58
C ASP A 318 23.73 -20.14 -26.59
N THR A 319 23.62 -20.54 -27.86
CA THR A 319 24.54 -20.14 -28.93
C THR A 319 24.01 -19.02 -29.82
N LEU A 320 22.76 -18.58 -29.59
CA LEU A 320 22.09 -17.53 -30.34
C LEU A 320 22.53 -16.12 -29.93
N GLY A 321 23.29 -15.99 -28.84
CA GLY A 321 23.86 -14.74 -28.36
C GLY A 321 22.93 -13.89 -27.50
N TYR A 322 21.82 -14.46 -27.02
CA TYR A 322 20.93 -13.80 -26.06
C TYR A 322 21.45 -13.95 -24.63
N PRO A 323 21.28 -12.92 -23.77
CA PRO A 323 21.66 -13.00 -22.36
C PRO A 323 20.93 -14.10 -21.59
N GLU A 324 21.60 -14.73 -20.63
CA GLU A 324 20.99 -15.67 -19.70
C GLU A 324 19.85 -14.98 -18.92
N GLY A 325 18.72 -15.68 -18.76
CA GLY A 325 17.55 -15.19 -18.06
C GLY A 325 16.65 -14.26 -18.88
N MET A 326 16.99 -13.97 -20.14
CA MET A 326 16.08 -13.28 -21.07
C MET A 326 14.97 -14.23 -21.53
N VAL A 327 13.76 -13.70 -21.79
CA VAL A 327 12.64 -14.50 -22.28
C VAL A 327 12.90 -15.05 -23.67
N ALA A 328 12.84 -16.38 -23.81
CA ALA A 328 12.90 -17.07 -25.10
C ALA A 328 11.49 -17.34 -25.63
N VAL A 329 10.58 -17.81 -24.76
CA VAL A 329 9.18 -18.07 -25.09
C VAL A 329 8.29 -17.37 -24.06
N PRO A 330 7.48 -16.38 -24.48
CA PRO A 330 6.54 -15.69 -23.60
C PRO A 330 5.52 -16.64 -22.97
N GLY A 331 5.10 -16.34 -21.75
CA GLY A 331 4.01 -17.04 -21.09
C GLY A 331 2.66 -16.57 -21.61
N SER A 332 1.68 -17.46 -21.79
CA SER A 332 0.31 -17.08 -22.12
C SER A 332 -0.73 -17.71 -21.20
N GLY A 333 -1.82 -17.00 -20.94
CA GLY A 333 -2.87 -17.46 -20.04
C GLY A 333 -4.21 -16.78 -20.27
N THR A 334 -5.30 -17.49 -19.97
CA THR A 334 -6.66 -16.92 -19.95
C THR A 334 -7.21 -16.95 -18.53
N TYR A 335 -7.67 -15.81 -18.06
CA TYR A 335 -8.18 -15.60 -16.71
C TYR A 335 -9.63 -15.17 -16.77
N TYR A 336 -10.42 -15.75 -15.87
CA TYR A 336 -11.84 -15.46 -15.72
C TYR A 336 -12.03 -14.73 -14.40
N SER A 337 -12.73 -13.61 -14.43
CA SER A 337 -13.11 -12.88 -13.23
C SER A 337 -14.58 -12.50 -13.32
N THR A 338 -15.33 -12.75 -12.25
CA THR A 338 -16.74 -12.37 -12.16
C THR A 338 -16.89 -11.19 -11.20
N ILE A 339 -17.61 -10.18 -11.66
CA ILE A 339 -18.13 -9.09 -10.85
C ILE A 339 -19.57 -9.46 -10.52
N ASP A 340 -19.79 -9.89 -9.28
CA ASP A 340 -21.10 -10.34 -8.79
C ASP A 340 -21.98 -9.19 -8.29
N THR A 341 -23.20 -9.52 -7.88
CA THR A 341 -24.17 -8.55 -7.34
C THR A 341 -23.65 -7.78 -6.14
N ASN A 342 -22.81 -8.38 -5.30
CA ASN A 342 -22.29 -7.72 -4.09
C ASN A 342 -21.27 -6.64 -4.47
N LYS A 343 -20.38 -6.93 -5.42
CA LYS A 343 -19.46 -5.93 -5.97
C LYS A 343 -20.22 -4.81 -6.68
N ILE A 344 -21.23 -5.15 -7.47
CA ILE A 344 -22.10 -4.17 -8.14
C ILE A 344 -22.80 -3.28 -7.10
N PHE A 345 -23.31 -3.87 -6.01
CA PHE A 345 -23.94 -3.15 -4.91
C PHE A 345 -23.00 -2.11 -4.29
N LEU A 346 -21.75 -2.49 -4.01
CA LEU A 346 -20.72 -1.58 -3.45
C LEU A 346 -20.36 -0.47 -4.44
N MET A 347 -20.17 -0.84 -5.71
CA MET A 347 -19.87 0.07 -6.82
C MET A 347 -20.94 1.12 -7.05
N THR A 348 -22.20 0.77 -6.79
CA THR A 348 -23.38 1.61 -7.04
C THR A 348 -24.02 2.12 -5.75
N LYS A 349 -23.30 2.08 -4.63
CA LYS A 349 -23.80 2.60 -3.35
C LYS A 349 -24.20 4.07 -3.49
N TYR A 350 -25.32 4.44 -2.85
CA TYR A 350 -25.81 5.81 -2.84
C TYR A 350 -25.05 6.65 -1.81
N GLY A 351 -24.89 7.95 -2.07
CA GLY A 351 -24.17 8.87 -1.17
C GLY A 351 -22.65 8.65 -1.07
N SER A 352 -22.10 7.65 -1.77
CA SER A 352 -20.67 7.34 -1.73
C SER A 352 -20.15 6.98 -3.11
N VAL A 353 -18.91 7.39 -3.40
CA VAL A 353 -18.18 6.99 -4.59
C VAL A 353 -17.04 6.08 -4.15
N PRO A 354 -17.02 4.81 -4.56
CA PRO A 354 -15.92 3.92 -4.22
C PRO A 354 -14.68 4.25 -5.04
N TYR A 355 -13.53 3.91 -4.47
CA TYR A 355 -12.23 4.05 -5.09
C TYR A 355 -11.73 2.69 -5.55
N VAL A 356 -10.93 2.68 -6.60
CA VAL A 356 -10.15 1.51 -7.01
C VAL A 356 -8.68 1.81 -7.13
N MET A 357 -7.88 0.76 -6.96
CA MET A 357 -6.44 0.85 -6.98
C MET A 357 -5.80 -0.43 -7.51
N PRO A 358 -4.91 -0.37 -8.52
CA PRO A 358 -4.10 -1.52 -8.89
C PRO A 358 -3.07 -1.85 -7.80
N ARG A 359 -3.05 -3.13 -7.44
CA ARG A 359 -2.04 -3.78 -6.60
C ARG A 359 -1.26 -4.78 -7.45
N PHE A 360 0.05 -4.64 -7.43
CA PHE A 360 0.98 -5.56 -8.09
C PHE A 360 1.72 -6.36 -7.05
N HIS A 361 1.71 -7.67 -7.21
CA HIS A 361 2.48 -8.59 -6.38
C HIS A 361 3.38 -9.43 -7.27
N ILE A 362 4.69 -9.24 -7.14
CA ILE A 362 5.69 -10.05 -7.81
C ILE A 362 6.12 -11.11 -6.79
N PRO A 363 5.93 -12.41 -7.05
CA PRO A 363 6.31 -13.48 -6.12
C PRO A 363 7.83 -13.67 -6.01
N GLY A 364 8.61 -12.96 -6.84
CA GLY A 364 10.05 -13.09 -6.97
C GLY A 364 10.46 -14.13 -8.01
N THR A 365 11.76 -14.27 -8.24
CA THR A 365 12.34 -15.19 -9.23
C THR A 365 12.92 -16.46 -8.59
N GLY A 366 12.65 -16.69 -7.30
CA GLY A 366 13.05 -17.91 -6.60
C GLY A 366 14.56 -18.12 -6.49
N GLY A 367 15.36 -17.07 -6.61
CA GLY A 367 16.82 -17.15 -6.62
C GLY A 367 17.45 -17.19 -8.02
N THR A 368 16.65 -17.25 -9.07
CA THR A 368 17.14 -17.26 -10.46
C THR A 368 17.32 -15.84 -10.97
N GLY A 369 18.46 -15.57 -11.63
CA GLY A 369 18.69 -14.31 -12.34
C GLY A 369 17.83 -14.23 -13.59
N VAL A 370 17.19 -13.09 -13.81
CA VAL A 370 16.32 -12.80 -14.95
C VAL A 370 16.79 -11.55 -15.67
N PHE A 371 16.64 -11.49 -16.99
CA PHE A 371 17.10 -10.36 -17.79
C PHE A 371 15.93 -9.62 -18.41
N LEU A 372 15.72 -8.36 -18.00
CA LEU A 372 14.75 -7.48 -18.65
C LEU A 372 15.36 -6.89 -19.92
N SER A 373 14.73 -7.21 -21.05
CA SER A 373 15.11 -6.72 -22.37
C SER A 373 14.22 -5.55 -22.82
N LYS A 374 14.75 -4.75 -23.73
CA LYS A 374 13.95 -3.75 -24.48
C LYS A 374 12.90 -4.39 -25.40
N GLU A 375 13.01 -5.69 -25.64
CA GLU A 375 12.11 -6.47 -26.48
C GLU A 375 10.94 -7.06 -25.68
N ASP A 376 11.01 -7.02 -24.34
CA ASP A 376 9.96 -7.53 -23.48
C ASP A 376 8.68 -6.70 -23.65
N TYR A 377 7.56 -7.40 -23.75
CA TYR A 377 6.25 -6.80 -23.92
C TYR A 377 5.19 -7.53 -23.08
N LEU A 378 4.09 -6.83 -22.87
CA LEU A 378 2.91 -7.36 -22.21
C LEU A 378 1.70 -7.09 -23.10
N GLU A 379 1.03 -8.14 -23.53
CA GLU A 379 -0.23 -8.05 -24.27
C GLU A 379 -1.39 -8.48 -23.37
N ILE A 380 -2.43 -7.65 -23.29
CA ILE A 380 -3.63 -7.91 -22.49
C ILE A 380 -4.85 -7.66 -23.36
N ASN A 381 -5.61 -8.72 -23.61
CA ASN A 381 -6.87 -8.69 -24.35
C ASN A 381 -8.03 -9.07 -23.43
N SER A 382 -8.91 -8.12 -23.13
CA SER A 382 -10.02 -8.32 -22.18
C SER A 382 -11.38 -8.13 -22.85
N PHE A 383 -12.31 -9.03 -22.55
CA PHE A 383 -13.72 -8.93 -22.92
C PHE A 383 -14.56 -8.95 -21.65
N ILE A 384 -15.51 -8.03 -21.55
CA ILE A 384 -16.47 -7.98 -20.44
C ILE A 384 -17.88 -8.23 -20.98
N THR A 385 -18.62 -9.13 -20.34
CA THR A 385 -19.98 -9.50 -20.71
C THR A 385 -20.91 -9.22 -19.54
N PHE A 386 -21.90 -8.36 -19.75
CA PHE A 386 -22.90 -8.02 -18.74
C PHE A 386 -24.15 -8.87 -18.91
N ARG A 387 -24.62 -9.46 -17.80
CA ARG A 387 -25.92 -10.15 -17.76
C ARG A 387 -26.93 -9.29 -17.01
N LEU A 388 -27.92 -8.79 -17.74
CA LEU A 388 -28.95 -7.89 -17.22
C LEU A 388 -30.28 -8.63 -17.05
N SER A 389 -31.04 -8.25 -16.03
CA SER A 389 -32.46 -8.58 -15.86
C SER A 389 -33.30 -7.55 -16.62
N SER A 390 -34.36 -8.01 -17.29
CA SER A 390 -35.20 -7.12 -18.12
C SER A 390 -36.09 -6.19 -17.31
N GLY A 391 -36.27 -6.43 -16.00
CA GLY A 391 -37.23 -5.71 -15.16
C GLY A 391 -36.74 -4.35 -14.67
N GLY A 392 -35.42 -4.18 -14.47
CA GLY A 392 -34.86 -2.99 -13.80
C GLY A 392 -34.33 -1.89 -14.72
N ILE A 393 -34.11 -2.16 -16.01
CA ILE A 393 -33.39 -1.22 -16.89
C ILE A 393 -34.29 -0.16 -17.56
N SER A 394 -35.59 -0.45 -17.70
CA SER A 394 -36.54 0.39 -18.45
C SER A 394 -37.51 1.18 -17.58
N GLY A 395 -37.47 1.01 -16.26
CA GLY A 395 -38.29 1.77 -15.29
C GLY A 395 -37.68 3.11 -14.92
N SER A 396 -38.45 3.97 -14.26
CA SER A 396 -37.90 5.10 -13.50
C SER A 396 -37.26 4.56 -12.21
N ALA A 397 -36.18 5.18 -11.75
CA ALA A 397 -35.68 4.91 -10.41
C ALA A 397 -36.75 5.22 -9.35
N ASP A 398 -36.85 4.35 -8.34
CA ASP A 398 -37.66 4.64 -7.16
C ASP A 398 -36.97 5.71 -6.32
N ASP A 399 -37.74 6.43 -5.51
CA ASP A 399 -37.17 7.35 -4.54
C ASP A 399 -36.60 6.59 -3.34
N VAL A 400 -35.44 7.02 -2.83
CA VAL A 400 -34.76 6.43 -1.66
C VAL A 400 -34.45 7.52 -0.63
N LEU A 401 -34.69 7.21 0.63
CA LEU A 401 -34.27 8.02 1.77
C LEU A 401 -33.24 7.22 2.55
N VAL A 402 -32.22 7.88 3.10
CA VAL A 402 -31.20 7.26 3.94
C VAL A 402 -30.89 8.19 5.11
N ILE A 403 -31.20 7.78 6.34
CA ILE A 403 -30.81 8.48 7.56
C ILE A 403 -29.30 8.30 7.76
N THR A 404 -28.57 9.43 7.80
CA THR A 404 -27.11 9.43 7.99
C THR A 404 -26.73 9.83 9.41
N TYR A 405 -27.58 10.60 10.10
CA TYR A 405 -27.38 10.94 11.51
C TYR A 405 -28.70 11.26 12.24
N PRO A 406 -28.90 10.80 13.47
CA PRO A 406 -28.11 9.78 14.16
C PRO A 406 -28.44 8.41 13.56
N ASN A 407 -27.42 7.57 13.35
CA ASN A 407 -27.60 6.28 12.69
C ASN A 407 -27.35 5.05 13.59
N GLY A 408 -27.02 5.28 14.87
CA GLY A 408 -26.83 4.23 15.88
C GLY A 408 -25.79 4.59 16.93
N GLY A 409 -26.08 4.33 18.21
CA GLY A 409 -25.13 4.53 19.33
C GLY A 409 -24.96 5.97 19.83
N GLN A 410 -25.49 6.97 19.11
CA GLN A 410 -25.46 8.37 19.56
C GLN A 410 -26.33 8.59 20.80
N THR A 411 -26.02 9.63 21.57
CA THR A 411 -26.79 10.06 22.74
C THR A 411 -27.31 11.48 22.53
N PHE A 412 -28.63 11.65 22.56
CA PHE A 412 -29.30 12.95 22.57
C PHE A 412 -29.76 13.30 23.98
N TYR A 413 -29.82 14.60 24.27
CA TYR A 413 -30.18 15.09 25.59
C TYR A 413 -31.54 15.75 25.61
N THR A 414 -32.36 15.42 26.62
CA THR A 414 -33.69 16.00 26.76
C THR A 414 -33.60 17.53 26.92
N GLY A 415 -34.40 18.25 26.11
CA GLY A 415 -34.42 19.71 26.10
C GLY A 415 -33.21 20.38 25.44
N GLN A 416 -32.28 19.63 24.86
CA GLN A 416 -31.24 20.14 23.98
C GLN A 416 -31.63 19.91 22.51
N THR A 417 -31.22 20.83 21.64
CA THR A 417 -31.48 20.72 20.21
C THR A 417 -30.35 19.92 19.57
N ASP A 418 -30.72 18.82 18.94
CA ASP A 418 -29.87 17.96 18.12
C ASP A 418 -30.38 17.96 16.67
N SER A 419 -29.56 17.49 15.74
CA SER A 419 -29.89 17.41 14.32
C SER A 419 -30.22 15.98 13.89
N ILE A 420 -31.22 15.84 13.03
CA ILE A 420 -31.50 14.64 12.24
C ILE A 420 -31.13 14.97 10.80
N VAL A 421 -30.26 14.16 10.19
CA VAL A 421 -29.71 14.33 8.85
C VAL A 421 -30.04 13.09 8.02
N TRP A 422 -30.48 13.31 6.79
CA TRP A 422 -30.75 12.24 5.83
C TRP A 422 -30.36 12.68 4.43
N GLU A 423 -30.11 11.71 3.56
CA GLU A 423 -29.98 11.90 2.13
C GLU A 423 -31.26 11.45 1.42
N SER A 424 -31.66 12.23 0.41
CA SER A 424 -32.77 11.88 -0.46
C SER A 424 -32.28 11.73 -1.89
N PHE A 425 -32.61 10.59 -2.47
CA PHE A 425 -32.29 10.24 -3.85
C PHE A 425 -33.58 9.99 -4.64
N GLY A 426 -33.56 10.37 -5.91
CA GLY A 426 -34.75 10.38 -6.76
C GLY A 426 -35.43 11.76 -6.76
N GLY A 427 -36.09 12.08 -7.87
CA GLY A 427 -36.68 13.41 -8.10
C GLY A 427 -38.12 13.57 -7.58
N GLY A 428 -38.68 12.55 -6.92
CA GLY A 428 -40.10 12.49 -6.58
C GLY A 428 -40.47 12.96 -5.17
N VAL A 429 -39.50 13.10 -4.25
CA VAL A 429 -39.79 13.39 -2.83
C VAL A 429 -39.74 14.89 -2.54
N GLY A 430 -40.90 15.56 -2.62
CA GLY A 430 -41.02 16.99 -2.26
C GLY A 430 -41.12 17.27 -0.75
N SER A 431 -41.56 16.29 0.04
CA SER A 431 -41.67 16.42 1.50
C SER A 431 -41.61 15.08 2.23
N VAL A 432 -41.21 15.13 3.49
CA VAL A 432 -41.01 13.98 4.38
C VAL A 432 -41.63 14.21 5.76
N ASP A 433 -41.93 13.11 6.44
CA ASP A 433 -42.42 13.05 7.80
C ASP A 433 -41.43 12.25 8.68
N LEU A 434 -41.16 12.76 9.88
CA LEU A 434 -40.23 12.16 10.84
C LEU A 434 -40.98 11.59 12.04
N TYR A 435 -40.55 10.42 12.48
CA TYR A 435 -41.15 9.67 13.59
C TYR A 435 -40.08 9.11 14.53
N TYR A 436 -40.48 8.83 15.76
CA TYR A 436 -39.69 8.04 16.70
C TYR A 436 -40.49 6.87 17.27
N ALA A 437 -39.79 5.82 17.68
CA ALA A 437 -40.33 4.68 18.41
C ALA A 437 -39.47 4.42 19.64
N ASN A 438 -40.09 4.01 20.75
CA ASN A 438 -39.39 3.69 22.00
C ASN A 438 -39.97 2.38 22.55
N GLU A 439 -39.31 1.26 22.22
CA GLU A 439 -39.69 -0.06 22.74
C GLU A 439 -38.53 -0.67 23.52
N GLU A 440 -38.74 -0.89 24.82
CA GLU A 440 -37.72 -1.32 25.78
C GLU A 440 -37.36 -2.81 25.69
N SER A 441 -38.03 -3.60 24.84
CA SER A 441 -38.04 -5.07 25.00
C SER A 441 -37.50 -5.91 23.83
N ASP A 442 -37.38 -5.39 22.61
CA ASP A 442 -36.82 -6.15 21.47
C ASP A 442 -36.38 -5.24 20.29
N PRO A 443 -35.13 -5.32 19.77
CA PRO A 443 -34.72 -4.66 18.52
C PRO A 443 -35.53 -5.04 17.29
N ASP A 444 -36.11 -6.23 17.27
CA ASP A 444 -36.89 -6.73 16.14
C ASP A 444 -38.40 -6.43 16.27
N SER A 445 -38.87 -5.79 17.35
CA SER A 445 -40.31 -5.51 17.51
C SER A 445 -40.78 -4.27 16.76
N ILE A 446 -39.89 -3.35 16.41
CA ILE A 446 -40.23 -2.11 15.68
C ILE A 446 -40.11 -2.36 14.18
N ASP A 447 -41.25 -2.40 13.49
CA ASP A 447 -41.27 -2.52 12.02
C ASP A 447 -41.43 -1.12 11.38
N VAL A 448 -40.53 -0.80 10.45
CA VAL A 448 -40.57 0.45 9.66
C VAL A 448 -41.90 0.64 8.91
N ASN A 449 -42.66 -0.43 8.68
CA ASN A 449 -43.93 -0.42 7.95
C ASN A 449 -45.16 -0.38 8.85
N VAL A 450 -45.03 -0.62 10.16
CA VAL A 450 -46.16 -0.73 11.09
C VAL A 450 -46.41 0.60 11.77
N GLU A 451 -47.41 1.35 11.30
CA GLU A 451 -47.69 2.72 11.78
C GLU A 451 -48.00 2.84 13.29
N SER A 452 -48.43 1.75 13.95
CA SER A 452 -48.72 1.77 15.39
C SER A 452 -47.47 1.94 16.26
N ASP A 453 -46.30 1.63 15.73
CA ASP A 453 -45.05 1.61 16.48
C ASP A 453 -44.43 3.01 16.57
N TRP A 454 -44.93 3.95 15.75
CA TRP A 454 -44.30 5.24 15.49
C TRP A 454 -45.10 6.41 16.05
N THR A 455 -44.40 7.32 16.71
CA THR A 455 -44.92 8.61 17.18
C THR A 455 -44.34 9.75 16.36
N SER A 456 -45.21 10.67 15.89
CA SER A 456 -44.82 11.80 15.03
C SER A 456 -43.89 12.77 15.75
N ILE A 457 -42.77 13.11 15.10
CA ILE A 457 -41.89 14.23 15.47
C ILE A 457 -42.35 15.49 14.74
N ALA A 458 -42.43 15.40 13.42
CA ALA A 458 -42.77 16.50 12.53
C ALA A 458 -43.26 15.96 11.19
N SER A 459 -44.09 16.73 10.50
CA SER A 459 -44.70 16.36 9.22
C SER A 459 -44.62 17.49 8.21
N GLY A 460 -44.58 17.15 6.92
CA GLY A 460 -44.53 18.11 5.82
C GLY A 460 -43.22 18.89 5.78
N ILE A 461 -42.13 18.26 6.21
CA ILE A 461 -40.79 18.85 6.15
C ILE A 461 -40.40 18.93 4.68
N THR A 462 -39.99 20.12 4.22
CA THR A 462 -39.50 20.30 2.84
C THR A 462 -38.27 19.43 2.62
N ASN A 463 -38.28 18.68 1.53
CA ASN A 463 -37.19 17.79 1.15
C ASN A 463 -36.59 18.24 -0.18
N VAL A 464 -35.26 18.21 -0.28
CA VAL A 464 -34.50 18.44 -1.51
C VAL A 464 -33.67 17.21 -1.85
N GLU A 465 -33.24 17.10 -3.11
CA GLU A 465 -32.29 16.05 -3.50
C GLU A 465 -30.94 16.27 -2.79
N GLY A 466 -30.32 15.18 -2.30
CA GLY A 466 -29.08 15.20 -1.53
C GLY A 466 -29.32 15.32 -0.02
N GLU A 467 -28.38 15.97 0.68
CA GLU A 467 -28.40 16.09 2.14
C GLU A 467 -29.47 17.08 2.64
N ASN A 468 -30.23 16.65 3.64
CA ASN A 468 -31.25 17.43 4.31
C ASN A 468 -31.01 17.39 5.83
N THR A 469 -31.49 18.39 6.55
CA THR A 469 -31.33 18.46 8.01
C THR A 469 -32.58 19.00 8.69
N TYR A 470 -32.93 18.41 9.82
CA TYR A 470 -34.00 18.85 10.71
C TYR A 470 -33.49 19.00 12.14
N ALA A 471 -33.78 20.14 12.76
CA ALA A 471 -33.45 20.39 14.16
C ALA A 471 -34.56 19.83 15.07
N TRP A 472 -34.20 18.87 15.92
CA TRP A 472 -35.12 18.24 16.86
C TRP A 472 -34.70 18.49 18.30
N THR A 473 -35.67 18.85 19.15
CA THR A 473 -35.47 18.99 20.59
C THR A 473 -36.30 17.92 21.29
N PRO A 474 -35.70 16.79 21.71
CA PRO A 474 -36.42 15.72 22.39
C PRO A 474 -36.97 16.26 23.72
N SER A 475 -38.28 16.42 23.82
CA SER A 475 -38.96 16.95 25.01
C SER A 475 -40.05 16.00 25.46
N GLY A 476 -40.14 15.75 26.77
CA GLY A 476 -41.13 14.83 27.33
C GLY A 476 -40.84 13.34 27.10
N LEU A 477 -39.69 12.98 26.52
CA LEU A 477 -39.23 11.60 26.42
C LEU A 477 -38.61 11.12 27.73
N ALA A 478 -38.87 9.86 28.09
CA ALA A 478 -38.17 9.19 29.16
C ALA A 478 -36.70 8.95 28.77
N VAL A 479 -35.84 8.76 29.77
CA VAL A 479 -34.47 8.28 29.55
C VAL A 479 -34.57 6.85 29.01
N THR A 480 -33.96 6.61 27.87
CA THR A 480 -34.01 5.31 27.16
C THR A 480 -32.70 5.10 26.39
N ASP A 481 -32.36 3.85 26.12
CA ASP A 481 -31.27 3.43 25.24
C ASP A 481 -31.76 2.70 23.98
N SER A 482 -33.08 2.69 23.76
CA SER A 482 -33.77 1.93 22.71
C SER A 482 -34.63 2.80 21.78
N LEU A 483 -34.28 4.09 21.63
CA LEU A 483 -35.01 4.97 20.72
C LEU A 483 -34.64 4.66 19.26
N ARG A 484 -35.63 4.55 18.37
CA ARG A 484 -35.46 4.47 16.91
C ARG A 484 -36.08 5.68 16.23
N LEU A 485 -35.55 6.04 15.06
CA LEU A 485 -36.03 7.11 14.20
C LEU A 485 -36.41 6.54 12.84
N ARG A 486 -37.53 6.99 12.29
CA ARG A 486 -37.96 6.68 10.92
C ARG A 486 -38.27 7.96 10.16
N ILE A 487 -37.95 7.93 8.88
CA ILE A 487 -38.33 8.92 7.89
C ILE A 487 -39.24 8.27 6.84
N VAL A 488 -40.27 8.99 6.40
CA VAL A 488 -41.23 8.53 5.40
C VAL A 488 -41.48 9.66 4.40
N SER A 489 -41.49 9.34 3.10
CA SER A 489 -41.98 10.27 2.07
C SER A 489 -43.47 10.54 2.25
N SER A 490 -43.95 11.72 1.85
CA SER A 490 -45.38 12.05 1.99
C SER A 490 -46.32 11.16 1.15
N ASP A 491 -45.81 10.48 0.12
CA ASP A 491 -46.57 9.46 -0.63
C ASP A 491 -46.46 8.05 -0.04
N GLY A 492 -45.67 7.90 1.03
CA GLY A 492 -45.49 6.67 1.81
C GLY A 492 -44.60 5.62 1.16
N LYS A 493 -44.03 5.87 -0.02
CA LYS A 493 -43.30 4.88 -0.82
C LYS A 493 -41.83 4.74 -0.44
N ALA A 494 -41.16 5.85 -0.13
CA ALA A 494 -39.78 5.84 0.34
C ALA A 494 -39.79 5.92 1.87
N ARG A 495 -39.09 5.00 2.52
CA ARG A 495 -39.02 4.91 3.98
C ARG A 495 -37.62 4.45 4.36
N ASP A 496 -37.15 4.99 5.47
CA ASP A 496 -35.91 4.50 6.07
C ASP A 496 -35.96 4.63 7.59
N MET A 497 -35.16 3.81 8.26
CA MET A 497 -35.02 3.77 9.71
C MET A 497 -33.53 3.80 10.04
N ASN A 498 -33.17 4.56 11.08
CA ASN A 498 -31.79 4.61 11.54
C ASN A 498 -31.27 3.21 11.86
N GLY A 499 -30.02 2.88 11.54
CA GLY A 499 -29.50 1.51 11.58
C GLY A 499 -29.48 0.86 12.96
N TRP A 500 -29.22 1.62 14.04
CA TRP A 500 -29.30 1.12 15.42
C TRP A 500 -29.95 2.09 16.39
N TYR A 501 -30.19 1.62 17.62
CA TYR A 501 -30.74 2.43 18.69
C TYR A 501 -29.91 3.67 19.03
N ILE A 502 -30.62 4.73 19.41
CA ILE A 502 -30.06 5.96 19.98
C ILE A 502 -30.48 6.10 21.44
N LYS A 503 -29.64 6.77 22.23
CA LYS A 503 -29.86 6.96 23.66
C LYS A 503 -30.46 8.35 23.91
N ILE A 504 -31.49 8.42 24.74
CA ILE A 504 -32.01 9.67 25.31
C ILE A 504 -31.57 9.75 26.76
N SER A 505 -30.86 10.82 27.12
CA SER A 505 -30.40 11.09 28.48
C SER A 505 -30.85 12.46 28.97
N ASN A 506 -30.87 12.65 30.29
CA ASN A 506 -31.01 14.00 30.83
C ASN A 506 -29.67 14.74 30.72
N PRO A 507 -29.68 16.05 30.40
CA PRO A 507 -28.47 16.87 30.47
C PRO A 507 -27.83 16.69 31.85
N ALA A 508 -26.51 16.52 31.91
CA ALA A 508 -25.81 16.44 33.18
C ALA A 508 -26.04 17.74 33.97
N GLY A 509 -26.97 17.71 34.93
CA GLY A 509 -27.15 18.79 35.88
C GLY A 509 -25.88 18.89 36.73
N THR A 510 -25.33 20.09 36.89
CA THR A 510 -24.45 20.44 38.01
C THR A 510 -25.10 19.96 39.31
N ALA A 511 -24.69 18.79 39.79
CA ALA A 511 -25.06 18.34 41.12
C ALA A 511 -24.37 19.29 42.11
N ALA A 512 -25.13 20.25 42.65
CA ALA A 512 -24.69 20.95 43.84
C ALA A 512 -24.37 19.89 44.91
N PRO A 513 -23.18 19.93 45.55
CA PRO A 513 -22.81 18.91 46.53
C PRO A 513 -23.89 18.88 47.62
N ARG A 514 -24.47 17.70 47.84
CA ARG A 514 -25.32 17.45 49.00
C ARG A 514 -24.45 17.59 50.25
N PHE A 515 -24.47 18.78 50.87
CA PHE A 515 -23.98 18.96 52.23
C PHE A 515 -24.93 18.22 53.18
N THR A 516 -24.50 17.05 53.65
CA THR A 516 -25.19 16.34 54.73
C THR A 516 -24.96 17.12 56.02
N THR A 517 -25.93 17.93 56.46
CA THR A 517 -25.86 18.60 57.76
C THR A 517 -26.08 17.55 58.86
N VAL A 518 -24.99 17.07 59.47
CA VAL A 518 -25.06 16.25 60.68
C VAL A 518 -25.53 17.14 61.84
N ARG A 519 -26.76 16.91 62.33
CA ARG A 519 -27.22 17.52 63.59
C ARG A 519 -26.51 16.84 64.77
N PRO A 520 -25.93 17.59 65.72
CA PRO A 520 -25.29 17.00 66.89
C PRO A 520 -26.32 16.36 67.84
N ARG A 521 -26.03 15.12 68.27
CA ARG A 521 -26.79 14.41 69.31
C ARG A 521 -26.55 15.09 70.67
N LEU A 522 -27.60 15.71 71.20
CA LEU A 522 -27.68 16.12 72.60
C LEU A 522 -27.76 14.89 73.50
N VAL A 523 -26.70 14.65 74.28
CA VAL A 523 -26.69 13.70 75.40
C VAL A 523 -27.49 14.33 76.55
N LYS A 524 -28.53 13.64 77.02
CA LYS A 524 -29.10 13.87 78.35
C LYS A 524 -28.78 12.67 79.23
N ARG A 525 -28.41 13.02 80.46
CA ARG A 525 -27.84 12.21 81.55
C ARG A 525 -28.51 10.87 81.79
#